data_AF-A0AAV6XBF2-F1
#
_entry.id   AF-A0AAV6XBF2-F1
#
_cell.length_a   1.000
_cell.length_b   1.000
_cell.length_c   1.000
_cell.angle_alpha   90.00
_cell.angle_beta   90.00
_cell.angle_gamma   90.00
#
_symmetry.space_group_name_H-M   'P 1'
#
loop_
_entity.id
_entity.type
_entity.pdbx_description
1 polymer ?
#
loop_
_entity_poly.entity_id
_entity_poly.type
_entity_poly.pdbx_seq_one_letter_code
_entity_poly.pdbx_strand_id
1 'polypeptide(L)'
;MCMNDTDRKNYHGCPDDETFRYLASVYSTSHYNMSLSKEFPGGITNGAFWYPIYGGMQDWNYIHYGCFELTLEISDNKWPNASEVELLKSFVLRDSVVLKLGQMGTCLTALVNMQLPTLWEYNRVSMLNLVASLVKTGIHGRVFSSDSGRPLPASIAIRGINYMITAGKSFADYHRLVAPREKYEVIASMPGYRSKSTCILLGEAATSVDFVLDPDTSSKGGHIVVGSTCYSENQTTVQVAEFSSRPQLEISILLILILAFLCFLMKRRMKNPLNQRQTVGAKRAVV
;
A
#
# COMPACT_ATOMS: atom_id res chain seq x y z
N MET A 1 -18.62 -15.21 21.95
CA MET A 1 -18.62 -16.38 22.85
C MET A 1 -17.49 -16.15 23.85
N CYS A 2 -17.78 -16.07 25.15
CA CYS A 2 -16.76 -15.77 26.17
C CYS A 2 -15.79 -16.96 26.30
N MET A 3 -14.48 -16.73 26.20
CA MET A 3 -13.47 -17.79 26.22
C MET A 3 -12.72 -17.86 27.56
N ASN A 4 -12.48 -19.10 28.00
CA ASN A 4 -11.76 -19.50 29.19
C ASN A 4 -10.24 -19.35 29.02
N ASP A 5 -9.56 -19.23 30.17
CA ASP A 5 -8.17 -18.87 30.45
C ASP A 5 -7.07 -19.87 29.95
N THR A 6 -7.27 -20.50 28.78
CA THR A 6 -6.28 -21.38 28.13
C THR A 6 -6.19 -21.17 26.62
N ASP A 7 -6.44 -19.94 26.15
CA ASP A 7 -6.18 -19.56 24.75
C ASP A 7 -4.67 -19.64 24.49
N ARG A 8 -4.23 -20.79 23.97
CA ARG A 8 -2.87 -20.97 23.49
C ARG A 8 -2.62 -19.92 22.40
N LYS A 9 -1.69 -19.01 22.68
CA LYS A 9 -1.05 -18.11 21.71
C LYS A 9 -0.48 -18.92 20.55
N ASN A 10 -1.30 -19.17 19.53
CA ASN A 10 -0.93 -19.93 18.35
C ASN A 10 -0.61 -18.97 17.21
N TYR A 11 0.45 -19.28 16.47
CA TYR A 11 0.77 -18.54 15.25
C TYR A 11 -0.24 -18.92 14.16
N HIS A 12 -0.92 -17.92 13.59
CA HIS A 12 -1.85 -18.11 12.49
C HIS A 12 -1.38 -17.33 11.26
N GLY A 13 -0.59 -17.99 10.41
CA GLY A 13 -0.11 -17.41 9.16
C GLY A 13 -1.20 -17.37 8.09
N CYS A 14 -1.29 -16.27 7.36
CA CYS A 14 -2.12 -16.16 6.17
C CYS A 14 -1.35 -16.64 4.92
N PRO A 15 -1.99 -16.82 3.75
CA PRO A 15 -1.29 -17.21 2.53
C PRO A 15 -0.11 -16.29 2.15
N ASP A 16 -0.19 -15.01 2.52
CA ASP A 16 0.81 -13.98 2.28
C ASP A 16 1.71 -13.69 3.50
N ASP A 17 1.81 -14.61 4.46
CA ASP A 17 2.57 -14.42 5.71
C ASP A 17 4.01 -13.96 5.48
N GLU A 18 4.71 -14.54 4.49
CA GLU A 18 6.07 -14.13 4.11
C GLU A 18 6.12 -12.65 3.70
N THR A 19 5.16 -12.20 2.90
CA THR A 19 5.04 -10.80 2.45
C THR A 19 4.71 -9.87 3.62
N PHE A 20 3.79 -10.24 4.50
CA PHE A 20 3.47 -9.44 5.69
C PHE A 20 4.67 -9.30 6.63
N ARG A 21 5.41 -10.39 6.87
CA ARG A 21 6.64 -10.37 7.66
C ARG A 21 7.70 -9.47 7.04
N TYR A 22 7.86 -9.52 5.72
CA TYR A 22 8.76 -8.62 4.99
C TYR A 22 8.36 -7.15 5.19
N LEU A 23 7.11 -6.79 4.92
CA LEU A 23 6.62 -5.41 5.06
C LEU A 23 6.74 -4.89 6.50
N ALA A 24 6.38 -5.72 7.49
CA ALA A 24 6.55 -5.39 8.90
C ALA A 24 8.02 -5.20 9.28
N SER A 25 8.92 -6.02 8.73
CA SER A 25 10.37 -5.90 8.95
C SER A 25 10.93 -4.62 8.35
N VAL A 26 10.46 -4.18 7.17
CA VAL A 26 10.86 -2.90 6.56
C VAL A 26 10.60 -1.73 7.51
N TYR A 27 9.42 -1.71 8.15
CA TYR A 27 9.09 -0.69 9.14
C TYR A 27 9.96 -0.81 10.40
N SER A 28 10.01 -2.00 10.98
CA SER A 28 10.63 -2.25 12.28
C SER A 28 12.15 -2.05 12.28
N THR A 29 12.83 -2.47 11.21
CA THR A 29 14.29 -2.31 11.05
C THR A 29 14.70 -0.87 10.77
N SER A 30 13.81 -0.08 10.16
CA SER A 30 14.02 1.36 9.95
C SER A 30 13.67 2.21 11.17
N HIS A 31 12.95 1.63 12.14
CA HIS A 31 12.55 2.33 13.36
C HIS A 31 13.71 2.35 14.35
N TYR A 32 13.84 3.43 15.10
CA TYR A 32 14.97 3.66 16.01
C TYR A 32 15.31 2.47 16.93
N ASN A 33 14.29 1.83 17.50
CA ASN A 33 14.47 0.73 18.47
C ASN A 33 13.45 -0.42 18.34
N MET A 34 12.55 -0.42 17.36
CA MET A 34 11.47 -1.42 17.32
C MET A 34 12.04 -2.82 17.09
N SER A 35 12.97 -2.94 16.14
CA SER A 35 13.68 -4.19 15.84
C SER A 35 14.52 -4.74 17.00
N LEU A 36 14.84 -3.90 17.99
CA LEU A 36 15.61 -4.26 19.19
C LEU A 36 14.73 -4.79 20.34
N SER A 37 13.42 -4.93 20.12
CA SER A 37 12.50 -5.45 21.13
C SER A 37 12.93 -6.82 21.64
N LYS A 38 12.91 -6.97 22.96
CA LYS A 38 13.19 -8.25 23.64
C LYS A 38 11.95 -9.16 23.67
N GLU A 39 10.76 -8.56 23.68
CA GLU A 39 9.49 -9.29 23.71
C GLU A 39 9.09 -9.79 22.32
N PHE A 40 9.33 -8.95 21.29
CA PHE A 40 9.01 -9.25 19.90
C PHE A 40 10.29 -9.34 19.09
N PRO A 41 10.85 -10.54 18.84
CA PRO A 41 12.08 -10.71 18.07
C PRO A 41 11.98 -10.05 16.69
N GLY A 42 12.94 -9.17 16.38
CA GLY A 42 12.93 -8.38 15.14
C GLY A 42 11.86 -7.28 15.11
N GLY A 43 11.20 -7.02 16.24
CA GLY A 43 10.18 -5.98 16.41
C GLY A 43 8.93 -6.20 15.57
N ILE A 44 8.56 -7.46 15.31
CA ILE A 44 7.35 -7.84 14.59
C ILE A 44 6.63 -8.97 15.33
N THR A 45 5.31 -9.08 15.17
CA THR A 45 4.54 -10.21 15.71
C THR A 45 3.35 -10.55 14.82
N ASN A 46 2.93 -11.81 14.83
CA ASN A 46 1.64 -12.22 14.30
C ASN A 46 0.54 -11.85 15.32
N GLY A 47 -0.54 -11.22 14.85
CA GLY A 47 -1.59 -10.71 15.74
C GLY A 47 -2.18 -11.79 16.65
N ALA A 48 -2.59 -12.93 16.08
CA ALA A 48 -3.16 -14.04 16.84
C ALA A 48 -2.15 -14.68 17.82
N PHE A 49 -0.86 -14.69 17.47
CA PHE A 49 0.19 -15.16 18.37
C PHE A 49 0.42 -14.21 19.56
N TRP A 50 0.23 -12.91 19.39
CA TRP A 50 0.34 -11.96 20.49
C TRP A 50 -0.87 -12.05 21.43
N TYR A 51 -2.05 -11.81 20.86
CA TYR A 51 -3.37 -12.06 21.47
C TYR A 51 -4.45 -12.12 20.38
N PRO A 52 -5.34 -13.13 20.36
CA PRO A 52 -6.32 -13.27 19.31
C PRO A 52 -7.39 -12.16 19.36
N ILE A 53 -7.61 -11.50 18.22
CA ILE A 53 -8.69 -10.53 18.02
C ILE A 53 -9.54 -11.01 16.84
N TYR A 54 -10.85 -11.06 17.02
CA TYR A 54 -11.79 -11.42 15.96
C TYR A 54 -12.55 -10.18 15.49
N GLY A 55 -12.76 -10.06 14.18
CA GLY A 55 -13.46 -8.92 13.58
C GLY A 55 -12.63 -7.63 13.52
N GLY A 56 -11.29 -7.75 13.57
CA GLY A 56 -10.39 -6.62 13.39
C GLY A 56 -10.38 -6.10 11.95
N MET A 57 -10.12 -4.80 11.81
CA MET A 57 -10.04 -4.10 10.51
C MET A 57 -8.95 -4.69 9.60
N GLN A 58 -7.81 -5.06 10.19
CA GLN A 58 -6.64 -5.59 9.48
C GLN A 58 -6.97 -6.84 8.65
N ASP A 59 -7.52 -7.87 9.29
CA ASP A 59 -7.86 -9.12 8.62
C ASP A 59 -9.03 -8.93 7.64
N TRP A 60 -9.97 -8.05 7.98
CA TRP A 60 -11.10 -7.72 7.12
C TRP A 60 -10.66 -7.09 5.79
N ASN A 61 -9.70 -6.16 5.83
CA ASN A 61 -9.10 -5.54 4.63
C ASN A 61 -8.47 -6.58 3.69
N TYR A 62 -7.72 -7.54 4.25
CA TYR A 62 -7.08 -8.60 3.46
C TYR A 62 -8.10 -9.56 2.84
N ILE A 63 -9.09 -10.00 3.64
CA ILE A 63 -10.07 -11.00 3.21
C ILE A 63 -11.06 -10.43 2.20
N HIS A 64 -11.55 -9.19 2.39
CA HIS A 64 -12.64 -8.64 1.59
C HIS A 64 -12.21 -7.75 0.44
N TYR A 65 -11.09 -7.05 0.58
CA TYR A 65 -10.62 -6.11 -0.45
C TYR A 65 -9.26 -6.45 -1.03
N GLY A 66 -8.55 -7.43 -0.46
CA GLY A 66 -7.17 -7.75 -0.84
C GLY A 66 -6.19 -6.62 -0.58
N CYS A 67 -6.57 -5.69 0.30
CA CYS A 67 -5.69 -4.65 0.79
C CYS A 67 -4.80 -5.23 1.89
N PHE A 68 -3.50 -4.98 1.82
CA PHE A 68 -2.55 -5.42 2.83
C PHE A 68 -2.44 -4.31 3.87
N GLU A 69 -2.94 -4.59 5.08
CA GLU A 69 -2.90 -3.65 6.19
C GLU A 69 -1.98 -4.18 7.31
N LEU A 70 -1.20 -3.27 7.91
CA LEU A 70 -0.39 -3.55 9.10
C LEU A 70 -0.92 -2.72 10.28
N THR A 71 -0.98 -3.33 11.46
CA THR A 71 -1.18 -2.61 12.72
C THR A 71 0.17 -2.22 13.31
N LEU A 72 0.38 -0.93 13.55
CA LEU A 72 1.65 -0.39 14.07
C LEU A 72 1.47 0.12 15.50
N GLU A 73 2.10 -0.54 16.46
CA GLU A 73 2.16 -0.12 17.86
C GLU A 73 3.36 0.80 18.07
N ILE A 74 3.13 2.11 17.98
CA ILE A 74 4.21 3.13 17.90
C ILE A 74 4.67 3.68 19.26
N SER A 75 3.94 3.42 20.35
CA SER A 75 4.18 4.00 21.67
C SER A 75 3.50 3.23 22.79
N ASP A 76 4.20 3.03 23.92
CA ASP A 76 3.60 2.50 25.16
C ASP A 76 2.66 3.52 25.83
N ASN A 77 2.95 4.82 25.70
CA ASN A 77 2.03 5.86 26.14
C ASN A 77 0.97 6.08 25.06
N LYS A 78 -0.25 5.62 25.34
CA LYS A 78 -1.40 5.79 24.45
C LYS A 78 -1.80 7.26 24.25
N TRP A 79 -1.49 8.13 25.22
CA TRP A 79 -1.94 9.52 25.24
C TRP A 79 -0.78 10.47 25.63
N PRO A 80 0.16 10.73 24.70
CA PRO A 80 1.22 11.72 24.91
C PRO A 80 0.62 13.11 25.18
N ASN A 81 1.40 13.95 25.87
CA ASN A 81 0.91 15.25 26.33
C ASN A 81 0.55 16.18 25.15
N ALA A 82 -0.70 16.62 25.09
CA ALA A 82 -1.20 17.49 24.03
C ALA A 82 -0.47 18.84 23.94
N SER A 83 0.16 19.32 25.02
CA SER A 83 0.94 20.57 24.98
C SER A 83 2.16 20.48 24.05
N GLU A 84 2.64 19.26 23.75
CA GLU A 84 3.79 19.04 22.86
C GLU A 84 3.45 19.15 21.37
N VAL A 85 2.17 19.27 21.00
CA VAL A 85 1.75 19.40 19.60
C VAL A 85 2.35 20.64 18.94
N GLU A 86 2.44 21.75 19.67
CA GLU A 86 3.05 22.97 19.13
C GLU A 86 4.58 22.84 18.97
N LEU A 87 5.22 22.09 19.87
CA LEU A 87 6.62 21.73 19.76
C LEU A 87 6.87 20.87 18.52
N LEU A 88 6.04 19.85 18.28
CA LEU A 88 6.11 18.99 17.10
C LEU A 88 5.99 19.80 15.80
N LYS A 89 5.03 20.73 15.71
CA LYS A 89 4.89 21.61 14.52
C LYS A 89 6.17 22.40 14.26
N SER A 90 6.72 23.02 15.31
CA SER A 90 7.96 23.79 15.18
C SER A 90 9.15 22.91 14.79
N PHE A 91 9.19 21.66 15.26
CA PHE A 91 10.24 20.69 14.94
C PHE A 91 10.17 20.26 13.47
N VAL A 92 9.01 19.80 13.00
CA VAL A 92 8.81 19.36 11.60
C VAL A 92 9.09 20.47 10.59
N LEU A 93 8.68 21.70 10.89
CA LEU A 93 8.94 22.86 10.02
C LEU A 93 10.43 23.25 9.98
N ARG A 94 11.18 23.04 11.09
CA ARG A 94 12.62 23.31 11.14
C ARG A 94 13.43 22.30 10.33
N ASP A 95 13.03 21.03 10.27
CA ASP A 95 13.71 20.05 9.39
C ASP A 95 13.51 20.33 7.89
N SER A 96 12.47 21.08 7.53
CA SER A 96 12.21 21.50 6.14
C SER A 96 13.05 22.70 5.71
N VAL A 97 13.66 23.42 6.65
CA VAL A 97 14.51 24.59 6.42
C VAL A 97 15.84 24.32 7.12
N VAL A 98 16.84 23.80 6.38
CA VAL A 98 18.21 23.60 6.89
C VAL A 98 18.72 24.90 7.52
N LEU A 99 18.53 25.04 8.84
CA LEU A 99 19.12 26.09 9.63
C LEU A 99 20.45 25.57 10.16
N LYS A 100 21.45 25.84 9.35
CA LYS A 100 22.83 26.09 9.78
C LYS A 100 22.86 26.81 11.14
N LEU A 101 23.71 26.29 12.03
CA LEU A 101 24.49 26.94 13.10
C LEU A 101 24.14 26.51 14.55
N GLY A 102 25.04 25.71 15.12
CA GLY A 102 25.93 26.21 16.18
C GLY A 102 25.29 26.79 17.45
N GLN A 103 24.39 26.06 18.12
CA GLN A 103 24.10 26.27 19.54
C GLN A 103 24.01 24.93 20.28
N MET A 104 25.16 24.26 20.43
CA MET A 104 25.33 23.26 21.50
C MET A 104 25.66 24.01 22.79
N GLY A 105 24.80 23.94 23.80
CA GLY A 105 25.14 24.44 25.13
C GLY A 105 24.05 24.34 26.19
N THR A 106 22.77 24.48 25.84
CA THR A 106 21.69 24.56 26.86
C THR A 106 20.50 23.64 26.62
N CYS A 107 20.49 22.85 25.54
CA CYS A 107 19.33 22.01 25.17
C CYS A 107 19.33 20.60 25.79
N LEU A 108 20.37 20.20 26.53
CA LEU A 108 20.47 18.81 27.01
C LEU A 108 19.45 18.47 28.11
N THR A 109 18.96 19.45 28.87
CA THR A 109 17.92 19.24 29.89
C THR A 109 16.49 19.38 29.36
N ALA A 110 16.28 19.97 28.18
CA ALA A 110 14.96 20.12 27.56
C ALA A 110 14.54 18.90 26.72
N LEU A 111 15.49 18.02 26.35
CA LEU A 111 15.22 16.81 25.57
C LEU A 111 14.51 15.69 26.37
N VAL A 112 14.43 15.80 27.70
CA VAL A 112 13.90 14.73 28.57
C VAL A 112 12.37 14.62 28.54
N ASN A 113 11.65 15.65 28.04
CA ASN A 113 10.19 15.71 28.05
C ASN A 113 9.58 16.03 26.67
N MET A 114 10.15 15.52 25.57
CA MET A 114 9.62 15.74 24.21
C MET A 114 9.18 14.43 23.56
N GLN A 115 8.10 13.83 24.06
CA GLN A 115 7.59 12.56 23.56
C GLN A 115 7.12 12.63 22.10
N LEU A 116 6.34 13.65 21.70
CA LEU A 116 5.82 13.76 20.33
C LEU A 116 6.90 13.99 19.28
N PRO A 117 7.86 14.92 19.44
CA PRO A 117 8.99 15.06 18.51
C PRO A 117 9.84 13.80 18.40
N THR A 118 10.11 13.11 19.52
CA THR A 118 10.86 11.85 19.50
C THR A 118 10.10 10.74 18.76
N LEU A 119 8.79 10.59 19.01
CA LEU A 119 7.96 9.63 18.27
C LEU A 119 7.97 9.93 16.76
N TRP A 120 7.86 11.20 16.38
CA TRP A 120 7.98 11.57 14.97
C TRP A 120 9.32 11.15 14.37
N GLU A 121 10.42 11.50 15.03
CA GLU A 121 11.77 11.19 14.53
C GLU A 121 12.00 9.68 14.41
N TYR A 122 11.54 8.89 15.38
CA TYR A 122 11.71 7.45 15.38
C TYR A 122 10.90 6.75 14.27
N ASN A 123 9.73 7.29 13.92
CA ASN A 123 8.81 6.64 12.98
C ASN A 123 8.89 7.21 11.55
N ARG A 124 9.38 8.44 11.35
CA ARG A 124 9.36 9.13 10.06
C ARG A 124 10.02 8.32 8.94
N VAL A 125 11.23 7.82 9.15
CA VAL A 125 11.95 7.03 8.13
C VAL A 125 11.28 5.68 7.90
N SER A 126 10.78 5.03 8.96
CA SER A 126 10.03 3.76 8.84
C SER A 126 8.77 3.89 8.01
N MET A 127 7.98 4.95 8.23
CA MET A 127 6.78 5.23 7.45
C MET A 127 7.13 5.47 5.97
N LEU A 128 8.19 6.23 5.71
CA LEU A 128 8.64 6.50 4.33
C LEU A 128 9.16 5.23 3.64
N ASN A 129 9.92 4.39 4.34
CA ASN A 129 10.43 3.13 3.80
C ASN A 129 9.30 2.13 3.54
N LEU A 130 8.30 2.07 4.42
CA LEU A 130 7.12 1.23 4.21
C LEU A 130 6.34 1.68 2.97
N VAL A 131 6.05 2.98 2.83
CA VAL A 131 5.39 3.52 1.62
C VAL A 131 6.25 3.30 0.37
N ALA A 132 7.56 3.51 0.47
CA ALA A 132 8.47 3.25 -0.64
C ALA A 132 8.49 1.77 -1.04
N SER A 133 8.30 0.83 -0.09
CA SER A 133 8.24 -0.60 -0.40
C SER A 133 7.04 -0.95 -1.28
N LEU A 134 5.91 -0.24 -1.16
CA LEU A 134 4.71 -0.46 -1.98
C LEU A 134 4.94 -0.17 -3.47
N VAL A 135 5.87 0.75 -3.79
CA VAL A 135 6.21 1.09 -5.18
C VAL A 135 7.47 0.36 -5.66
N LYS A 136 8.37 0.00 -4.74
CA LYS A 136 9.64 -0.66 -5.04
C LYS A 136 9.54 -2.18 -5.08
N THR A 137 8.46 -2.78 -4.61
CA THR A 137 8.35 -4.25 -4.54
C THR A 137 7.05 -4.73 -5.16
N GLY A 138 7.01 -6.04 -5.44
CA GLY A 138 5.85 -6.69 -6.02
C GLY A 138 5.80 -6.65 -7.54
N ILE A 139 4.63 -7.01 -8.05
CA ILE A 139 4.37 -7.27 -9.45
C ILE A 139 3.18 -6.43 -9.84
N HIS A 140 3.26 -5.73 -10.96
CA HIS A 140 2.12 -5.00 -11.50
C HIS A 140 2.05 -5.19 -13.00
N GLY A 141 0.90 -4.91 -13.60
CA GLY A 141 0.77 -5.01 -15.03
C GLY A 141 -0.67 -4.94 -15.46
N ARG A 142 -0.92 -5.32 -16.72
CA ARG A 142 -2.25 -5.33 -17.31
C ARG A 142 -2.55 -6.61 -18.06
N VAL A 143 -3.83 -6.96 -18.17
CA VAL A 143 -4.28 -8.18 -18.88
C VAL A 143 -5.23 -7.86 -20.03
N PHE A 144 -4.84 -8.19 -21.26
CA PHE A 144 -5.64 -7.90 -22.45
C PHE A 144 -6.02 -9.16 -23.23
N SER A 145 -7.08 -9.04 -24.03
CA SER A 145 -7.52 -10.05 -25.00
C SER A 145 -6.67 -9.98 -26.26
N SER A 146 -6.19 -11.10 -26.79
CA SER A 146 -5.40 -11.10 -28.04
C SER A 146 -6.24 -10.78 -29.28
N ASP A 147 -7.50 -11.20 -29.31
CA ASP A 147 -8.41 -11.05 -30.44
C ASP A 147 -9.01 -9.63 -30.56
N SER A 148 -9.44 -9.06 -29.43
CA SER A 148 -10.18 -7.80 -29.41
C SER A 148 -9.41 -6.64 -28.77
N GLY A 149 -8.25 -6.89 -28.18
CA GLY A 149 -7.48 -5.89 -27.41
C GLY A 149 -8.20 -5.36 -26.16
N ARG A 150 -9.33 -5.95 -25.77
CA ARG A 150 -10.13 -5.44 -24.64
C ARG A 150 -9.45 -5.72 -23.30
N PRO A 151 -9.61 -4.83 -22.29
CA PRO A 151 -9.17 -5.11 -20.94
C PRO A 151 -9.91 -6.33 -20.39
N LEU A 152 -9.18 -7.22 -19.70
CA LEU A 152 -9.71 -8.43 -19.09
C LEU A 152 -9.61 -8.32 -17.56
N PRO A 153 -10.72 -8.52 -16.81
CA PRO A 153 -10.69 -8.67 -15.36
C PRO A 153 -10.21 -10.09 -15.00
N ALA A 154 -9.01 -10.44 -15.47
CA ALA A 154 -8.41 -11.75 -15.27
C ALA A 154 -7.94 -11.91 -13.82
N SER A 155 -7.91 -13.15 -13.36
CA SER A 155 -7.38 -13.51 -12.07
C SER A 155 -5.88 -13.79 -12.16
N ILE A 156 -5.12 -13.21 -11.24
CA ILE A 156 -3.66 -13.34 -11.14
C ILE A 156 -3.32 -14.19 -9.91
N ALA A 157 -2.70 -15.33 -10.14
CA ALA A 157 -2.21 -16.25 -9.12
C ALA A 157 -0.69 -16.33 -9.14
N ILE A 158 -0.10 -16.61 -8.00
CA ILE A 158 1.34 -16.87 -7.87
C ILE A 158 1.51 -18.29 -7.36
N ARG A 159 2.32 -19.10 -8.06
CA ARG A 159 2.54 -20.49 -7.65
C ARG A 159 3.09 -20.54 -6.23
N GLY A 160 2.43 -21.32 -5.37
CA GLY A 160 2.81 -21.50 -3.96
C GLY A 160 2.16 -20.52 -2.99
N ILE A 161 1.47 -19.49 -3.47
CA ILE A 161 0.69 -18.57 -2.63
C ILE A 161 -0.79 -18.81 -2.90
N ASN A 162 -1.52 -19.35 -1.91
CA ASN A 162 -2.95 -19.65 -2.02
C ASN A 162 -3.82 -18.40 -1.81
N TYR A 163 -3.57 -17.37 -2.63
CA TYR A 163 -4.33 -16.13 -2.65
C TYR A 163 -4.24 -15.53 -4.05
N MET A 164 -5.39 -15.16 -4.61
CA MET A 164 -5.53 -14.71 -5.98
C MET A 164 -6.15 -13.32 -6.00
N ILE A 165 -5.61 -12.43 -6.83
CA ILE A 165 -6.18 -11.10 -7.05
C ILE A 165 -6.88 -11.05 -8.40
N THR A 166 -7.71 -10.02 -8.60
CA THR A 166 -8.41 -9.80 -9.88
C THR A 166 -7.98 -8.46 -10.46
N ALA A 167 -7.67 -8.44 -11.75
CA ALA A 167 -7.37 -7.21 -12.47
C ALA A 167 -8.59 -6.29 -12.58
N GLY A 168 -8.34 -4.98 -12.65
CA GLY A 168 -9.34 -3.94 -12.76
C GLY A 168 -10.19 -4.08 -14.02
N LYS A 169 -11.50 -3.91 -13.91
CA LYS A 169 -12.41 -4.07 -15.06
C LYS A 169 -12.18 -3.05 -16.17
N SER A 170 -11.87 -1.81 -15.81
CA SER A 170 -11.79 -0.70 -16.76
C SER A 170 -10.44 -0.61 -17.48
N PHE A 171 -9.34 -0.85 -16.76
CA PHE A 171 -7.98 -0.67 -17.29
C PHE A 171 -7.16 -1.96 -17.32
N ALA A 172 -7.74 -3.08 -16.88
CA ALA A 172 -7.08 -4.37 -16.72
C ALA A 172 -5.83 -4.37 -15.84
N ASP A 173 -5.65 -3.33 -15.04
CA ASP A 173 -4.51 -3.14 -14.17
C ASP A 173 -4.58 -4.05 -12.94
N TYR A 174 -3.44 -4.55 -12.50
CA TYR A 174 -3.34 -5.30 -11.26
C TYR A 174 -2.04 -4.94 -10.54
N HIS A 175 -2.08 -5.08 -9.21
CA HIS A 175 -0.95 -4.88 -8.32
C HIS A 175 -0.92 -6.01 -7.30
N ARG A 176 0.22 -6.71 -7.23
CA ARG A 176 0.43 -7.85 -6.35
C ARG A 176 1.70 -7.66 -5.56
N LEU A 177 1.55 -7.29 -4.28
CA LEU A 177 2.67 -7.24 -3.35
C LEU A 177 3.15 -8.65 -3.05
N VAL A 178 4.45 -8.85 -3.12
CA VAL A 178 5.14 -10.08 -2.73
C VAL A 178 6.52 -9.74 -2.17
N ALA A 179 6.97 -10.53 -1.18
CA ALA A 179 8.32 -10.41 -0.66
C ALA A 179 9.37 -10.62 -1.79
N PRO A 180 10.52 -9.94 -1.76
CA PRO A 180 11.62 -10.25 -2.67
C PRO A 180 12.08 -11.71 -2.52
N ARG A 181 12.09 -12.45 -3.63
CA ARG A 181 12.61 -13.82 -3.74
C ARG A 181 13.30 -13.97 -5.08
N GLU A 182 14.15 -14.99 -5.22
CA GLU A 182 14.86 -15.23 -6.47
C GLU A 182 13.92 -15.39 -7.66
N LYS A 183 12.81 -16.12 -7.51
CA LYS A 183 11.91 -16.43 -8.62
C LYS A 183 10.45 -16.62 -8.20
N TYR A 184 9.54 -16.03 -8.98
CA TYR A 184 8.10 -16.30 -8.92
C TYR A 184 7.59 -16.82 -10.27
N GLU A 185 6.59 -17.70 -10.22
CA GLU A 185 5.78 -18.05 -11.38
C GLU A 185 4.40 -17.42 -11.22
N VAL A 186 4.09 -16.49 -12.13
CA VAL A 186 2.85 -15.72 -12.15
C VAL A 186 1.94 -16.29 -13.22
N ILE A 187 0.69 -16.55 -12.87
CA ILE A 187 -0.30 -17.19 -13.73
C ILE A 187 -1.49 -16.23 -13.88
N ALA A 188 -1.80 -15.85 -15.12
CA ALA A 188 -3.00 -15.11 -15.45
C ALA A 188 -4.04 -16.05 -16.07
N SER A 189 -5.28 -15.97 -15.58
CA SER A 189 -6.37 -16.84 -16.00
C SER A 189 -7.70 -16.08 -16.07
N MET A 190 -8.54 -16.43 -17.02
CA MET A 190 -9.90 -15.88 -17.13
C MET A 190 -10.81 -16.92 -17.81
N PRO A 191 -12.05 -17.12 -17.34
CA PRO A 191 -12.99 -18.02 -18.00
C PRO A 191 -13.18 -17.67 -19.49
N GLY A 192 -13.06 -18.67 -20.36
CA GLY A 192 -13.13 -18.51 -21.82
C GLY A 192 -11.80 -18.15 -22.49
N TYR A 193 -10.70 -18.14 -21.75
CA TYR A 193 -9.35 -17.86 -22.25
C TYR A 193 -8.34 -18.91 -21.78
N ARG A 194 -7.36 -19.23 -22.63
CA ARG A 194 -6.20 -20.02 -22.25
C ARG A 194 -5.38 -19.26 -21.21
N SER A 195 -5.16 -19.91 -20.08
CA SER A 195 -4.28 -19.36 -19.03
C SER A 195 -2.84 -19.28 -19.52
N LYS A 196 -2.13 -18.24 -19.09
CA LYS A 196 -0.70 -18.06 -19.38
C LYS A 196 0.08 -17.92 -18.09
N SER A 197 1.28 -18.51 -18.06
CA SER A 197 2.22 -18.43 -16.95
C SER A 197 3.52 -17.81 -17.41
N THR A 198 4.13 -16.99 -16.57
CA THR A 198 5.48 -16.45 -16.79
C THR A 198 6.31 -16.56 -15.52
N CYS A 199 7.61 -16.73 -15.69
CA CYS A 199 8.56 -16.72 -14.59
C CYS A 199 9.23 -15.35 -14.50
N ILE A 200 9.25 -14.76 -13.31
CA ILE A 200 9.94 -13.51 -13.05
C ILE A 200 11.03 -13.70 -12.00
N LEU A 201 12.11 -12.96 -12.15
CA LEU A 201 13.13 -12.80 -11.11
C LEU A 201 12.84 -11.48 -10.41
N LEU A 202 12.38 -11.55 -9.16
CA LEU A 202 12.05 -10.35 -8.40
C LEU A 202 13.33 -9.87 -7.71
N GLY A 203 14.07 -8.98 -8.38
CA GLY A 203 15.22 -8.30 -7.81
C GLY A 203 14.80 -7.27 -6.75
N GLU A 204 15.57 -6.19 -6.61
CA GLU A 204 15.28 -5.13 -5.63
C GLU A 204 14.13 -4.18 -6.03
N ALA A 205 13.60 -4.30 -7.25
CA ALA A 205 12.61 -3.40 -7.82
C ALA A 205 11.32 -4.12 -8.26
N ALA A 206 10.20 -3.39 -8.24
CA ALA A 206 8.91 -3.88 -8.72
C ALA A 206 9.01 -4.23 -10.20
N THR A 207 8.34 -5.32 -10.60
CA THR A 207 8.43 -5.84 -11.97
C THR A 207 7.11 -5.65 -12.69
N SER A 208 7.16 -5.05 -13.88
CA SER A 208 5.99 -4.93 -14.77
C SER A 208 5.81 -6.21 -15.59
N VAL A 209 4.64 -6.84 -15.48
CA VAL A 209 4.31 -8.11 -16.13
C VAL A 209 2.92 -8.00 -16.78
N ASP A 210 2.90 -7.74 -18.07
CA ASP A 210 1.66 -7.69 -18.84
C ASP A 210 1.34 -9.09 -19.40
N PHE A 211 0.05 -9.41 -19.45
CA PHE A 211 -0.45 -10.65 -20.05
C PHE A 211 -1.39 -10.32 -21.22
N VAL A 212 -1.29 -11.11 -22.28
CA VAL A 212 -2.25 -11.11 -23.38
C VAL A 212 -2.82 -12.51 -23.49
N LEU A 213 -4.10 -12.71 -23.15
CA LEU A 213 -4.73 -14.03 -23.12
C LEU A 213 -5.45 -14.33 -24.44
N ASP A 214 -5.38 -15.58 -24.87
CA ASP A 214 -6.00 -16.05 -26.10
C ASP A 214 -7.34 -16.72 -25.80
N PRO A 215 -8.42 -16.44 -26.56
CA PRO A 215 -9.69 -17.13 -26.37
C PRO A 215 -9.54 -18.65 -26.49
N ASP A 216 -10.27 -19.38 -25.64
CA ASP A 216 -10.37 -20.84 -25.74
C ASP A 216 -11.20 -21.20 -26.97
N THR A 217 -10.54 -21.36 -28.11
CA THR A 217 -11.11 -21.92 -29.34
C THR A 217 -11.24 -23.44 -29.19
N SER A 218 -11.98 -23.92 -28.20
CA SER A 218 -12.36 -25.33 -28.15
C SER A 218 -13.47 -25.57 -29.19
N SER A 219 -13.08 -25.62 -30.47
CA SER A 219 -13.73 -26.54 -31.39
C SER A 219 -13.41 -27.95 -30.87
N LYS A 220 -14.41 -28.85 -30.85
CA LYS A 220 -14.21 -30.24 -30.43
C LYS A 220 -13.05 -30.86 -31.24
N GLY A 221 -11.97 -31.25 -30.54
CA GLY A 221 -10.98 -32.21 -31.03
C GLY A 221 -9.56 -31.67 -31.21
N GLY A 222 -8.59 -32.28 -30.50
CA GLY A 222 -7.19 -32.27 -30.90
C GLY A 222 -6.16 -32.04 -29.77
N HIS A 223 -5.63 -33.16 -29.25
CA HIS A 223 -4.32 -33.38 -28.63
C HIS A 223 -3.70 -32.36 -27.66
N ILE A 224 -3.54 -32.83 -26.42
CA ILE A 224 -2.66 -32.26 -25.39
C ILE A 224 -1.21 -32.35 -25.88
N VAL A 225 -0.56 -31.21 -26.10
CA VAL A 225 0.90 -31.11 -26.15
C VAL A 225 1.35 -30.40 -24.87
N VAL A 226 1.91 -31.18 -23.95
CA VAL A 226 2.65 -30.68 -22.79
C VAL A 226 4.06 -30.33 -23.26
N GLY A 227 4.51 -29.13 -22.93
CA GLY A 227 5.92 -28.80 -22.84
C GLY A 227 6.31 -27.57 -23.64
N SER A 228 6.67 -26.50 -22.95
CA SER A 228 7.65 -25.54 -23.45
C SER A 228 8.35 -24.89 -22.26
N THR A 229 9.57 -25.37 -22.02
CA THR A 229 10.61 -24.79 -21.18
C THR A 229 10.96 -23.38 -21.67
N CYS A 230 11.07 -22.42 -20.75
CA CYS A 230 11.38 -21.03 -21.09
C CYS A 230 12.85 -20.87 -21.51
N TYR A 231 13.07 -20.57 -22.79
CA TYR A 231 14.20 -19.76 -23.25
C TYR A 231 13.66 -18.75 -24.26
N SER A 232 13.96 -17.47 -24.05
CA SER A 232 13.96 -16.49 -25.13
C SER A 232 14.82 -15.29 -24.75
N GLU A 233 15.92 -15.13 -25.49
CA GLU A 233 16.45 -13.84 -25.90
C GLU A 233 15.79 -13.49 -27.25
N ASN A 234 15.17 -12.32 -27.37
CA ASN A 234 15.73 -11.23 -28.16
C ASN A 234 14.81 -10.01 -28.26
N GLN A 235 15.50 -8.89 -28.30
CA GLN A 235 15.08 -7.50 -28.38
C GLN A 235 14.45 -7.18 -29.75
N THR A 236 13.32 -6.47 -29.77
CA THR A 236 12.84 -5.81 -31.00
C THR A 236 12.35 -4.39 -30.71
N THR A 237 12.78 -3.50 -31.60
CA THR A 237 12.56 -2.07 -31.70
C THR A 237 11.09 -1.68 -31.86
N VAL A 238 10.66 -0.69 -31.08
CA VAL A 238 9.32 -0.08 -31.13
C VAL A 238 9.26 0.99 -32.22
N GLN A 239 8.30 0.88 -33.13
CA GLN A 239 7.88 2.00 -33.99
C GLN A 239 6.72 2.74 -33.34
N VAL A 240 6.88 4.06 -33.23
CA VAL A 240 5.86 4.99 -32.73
C VAL A 240 4.90 5.29 -33.88
N ALA A 241 3.67 4.83 -33.78
CA ALA A 241 2.56 5.28 -34.61
C ALA A 241 1.70 6.27 -33.79
N GLU A 242 1.57 7.48 -34.31
CA GLU A 242 0.76 8.57 -33.77
C GLU A 242 -0.72 8.16 -33.67
N PHE A 243 -1.31 8.26 -32.48
CA PHE A 243 -2.74 8.03 -32.29
C PHE A 243 -3.47 9.29 -31.83
N SER A 244 -4.07 9.90 -32.85
CA SER A 244 -5.20 10.83 -32.90
C SER A 244 -5.85 11.27 -31.57
N SER A 245 -5.68 12.56 -31.32
CA SER A 245 -6.50 13.55 -30.61
C SER A 245 -7.99 13.23 -30.38
N ARG A 246 -8.29 12.64 -29.21
CA ARG A 246 -9.59 12.79 -28.52
C ARG A 246 -9.56 13.20 -27.02
N PRO A 247 -8.43 13.29 -26.28
CA PRO A 247 -8.50 13.57 -24.83
C PRO A 247 -8.68 15.05 -24.46
N GLN A 248 -8.54 15.98 -25.41
CA GLN A 248 -8.58 17.43 -25.10
C GLN A 248 -9.99 17.94 -24.74
N LEU A 249 -11.06 17.32 -25.27
CA LEU A 249 -12.42 17.82 -25.06
C LEU A 249 -12.94 17.50 -23.66
N GLU A 250 -12.68 16.30 -23.14
CA GLU A 250 -13.12 15.91 -21.78
C GLU A 250 -12.35 16.65 -20.68
N ILE A 251 -11.04 16.85 -20.87
CA ILE A 251 -10.21 17.65 -19.96
C ILE A 251 -10.71 19.11 -19.93
N SER A 252 -11.09 19.67 -21.08
CA SER A 252 -11.62 21.03 -21.17
C SER A 252 -12.94 21.18 -20.43
N ILE A 253 -13.84 20.19 -20.53
CA ILE A 253 -15.11 20.20 -19.81
C ILE A 253 -14.88 20.11 -18.30
N LEU A 254 -13.98 19.22 -17.84
CA LEU A 254 -13.65 19.09 -16.42
C LEU A 254 -13.07 20.40 -15.86
N LEU A 255 -12.18 21.06 -16.60
CA LEU A 255 -11.58 22.33 -16.21
C LEU A 255 -12.62 23.45 -16.10
N ILE A 256 -13.57 23.52 -17.03
CA ILE A 256 -14.67 24.50 -17.01
C ILE A 256 -15.56 24.29 -15.78
N LEU A 257 -15.89 23.03 -15.44
CA LEU A 257 -16.71 22.71 -14.26
C LEU A 257 -16.00 23.10 -12.95
N ILE A 258 -14.69 22.83 -12.86
CA ILE A 258 -13.88 23.22 -11.69
C ILE A 258 -13.81 24.74 -11.55
N LEU A 259 -13.58 25.47 -12.64
CA LEU A 259 -13.55 26.93 -12.63
C LEU A 259 -14.91 27.54 -12.27
N ALA A 260 -16.01 26.96 -12.78
CA ALA A 260 -17.36 27.39 -12.44
C ALA A 260 -17.66 27.18 -10.94
N PHE A 261 -17.25 26.04 -10.37
CA PHE A 261 -17.41 25.75 -8.95
C PHE A 261 -16.59 26.68 -8.06
N LEU A 262 -15.33 26.97 -8.44
CA LEU A 262 -14.48 27.93 -7.73
C LEU A 262 -15.08 29.35 -7.78
N CYS A 263 -15.58 29.79 -8.94
CA CYS A 263 -16.29 31.05 -9.09
C CYS A 263 -17.55 31.12 -8.22
N PHE A 264 -18.29 30.02 -8.09
CA PHE A 264 -19.44 29.93 -7.18
C PHE A 264 -19.03 30.07 -5.71
N LEU A 265 -17.96 29.39 -5.29
CA LEU A 265 -17.42 29.50 -3.92
C LEU A 265 -16.93 30.91 -3.61
N MET A 266 -16.26 31.58 -4.56
CA MET A 266 -15.82 32.97 -4.39
C MET A 266 -17.00 33.94 -4.30
N LYS A 267 -18.05 33.76 -5.11
CA LYS A 267 -19.31 34.53 -5.00
C LYS A 267 -20.02 34.30 -3.67
N ARG A 268 -20.01 33.08 -3.13
CA ARG A 268 -20.56 32.77 -1.80
C ARG A 268 -19.75 33.43 -0.67
N ARG A 269 -18.43 33.52 -0.82
CA ARG A 269 -17.54 34.20 0.14
C ARG A 269 -17.75 35.72 0.16
N MET A 270 -18.06 36.33 -0.98
CA MET A 270 -18.34 37.76 -1.11
C MET A 270 -19.70 38.19 -0.52
N LYS A 271 -20.65 37.26 -0.34
CA LYS A 271 -21.99 37.56 0.18
C LYS A 271 -22.15 37.44 1.70
N ASN A 272 -21.10 37.07 2.45
CA ASN A 272 -21.13 37.01 3.91
C ASN A 272 -20.07 37.92 4.55
N PRO A 273 -20.31 39.24 4.71
CA PRO A 273 -19.57 40.05 5.66
C PRO A 273 -20.27 39.98 7.04
N LEU A 274 -19.54 39.44 8.03
CA LEU A 274 -19.69 39.54 9.50
C LEU A 274 -21.08 39.40 10.15
N ASN A 275 -21.24 38.38 11.02
CA ASN A 275 -21.46 38.57 12.47
C ASN A 275 -21.85 37.24 13.16
N GLN A 276 -20.96 36.68 13.97
CA GLN A 276 -21.28 36.35 15.37
C GLN A 276 -20.02 35.84 16.12
N ARG A 277 -19.54 36.68 17.04
CA ARG A 277 -18.91 36.22 18.28
C ARG A 277 -19.95 35.42 19.06
N GLN A 278 -19.65 34.17 19.43
CA GLN A 278 -20.25 33.54 20.60
C GLN A 278 -19.31 32.49 21.21
N THR A 279 -18.71 32.91 22.32
CA THR A 279 -18.54 32.20 23.60
C THR A 279 -18.21 30.71 23.61
N VAL A 280 -17.05 30.43 24.20
CA VAL A 280 -16.58 29.15 24.74
C VAL A 280 -17.67 28.51 25.61
N GLY A 281 -18.04 27.27 25.27
CA GLY A 281 -18.88 26.39 26.08
C GLY A 281 -18.29 24.99 26.11
N ALA A 282 -18.17 24.42 27.31
CA ALA A 282 -17.51 23.16 27.61
C ALA A 282 -18.08 21.98 26.82
N LYS A 283 -17.19 21.15 26.24
CA LYS A 283 -17.57 19.88 25.60
C LYS A 283 -17.25 18.72 26.54
N ARG A 284 -18.30 18.05 27.01
CA ARG A 284 -18.23 16.72 27.63
C ARG A 284 -18.03 15.67 26.52
N ALA A 285 -17.19 14.69 26.78
CA ALA A 285 -17.02 13.51 25.93
C ALA A 285 -18.25 12.59 26.06
N VAL A 286 -18.68 12.04 24.92
CA VAL A 286 -19.61 10.91 24.85
C VAL A 286 -18.88 9.82 24.08
N VAL A 287 -19.04 8.60 24.59
CA VAL A 287 -18.44 7.30 24.25
C VAL A 287 -18.11 7.11 22.77
#